data_AF-A0A376U1V1-F1
#
_entry.id   AF-A0A376U1V1-F1
#
_cell.length_a   1.000
_cell.length_b   1.000
_cell.length_c   1.000
_cell.angle_alpha   90.00
_cell.angle_beta   90.00
_cell.angle_gamma   90.00
#
_symmetry.space_group_name_H-M   'P 1'
#
loop_
_entity.id
_entity.type
_entity.pdbx_description
1 polymer ?
#
loop_
_entity_poly.entity_id
_entity_poly.type
_entity_poly.pdbx_seq_one_letter_code
_entity_poly.pdbx_strand_id
1 'polypeptide(L)' 'MKALTARQQEVFDLIRDHISQTGMPPTRAEIGSVWGSVPQRG' A
#
# COMPACT_ATOMS: atom_id res chain seq x y z
N MET A 1 17.17 -8.51 -9.89
CA MET A 1 16.00 -8.21 -9.02
C MET A 1 14.93 -9.25 -9.30
N LYS A 2 14.26 -9.80 -8.27
CA LYS A 2 13.09 -10.66 -8.49
C LYS A 2 11.92 -9.80 -8.97
N ALA A 3 11.16 -10.30 -9.94
CA ALA A 3 9.94 -9.64 -10.37
C ALA A 3 8.93 -9.61 -9.20
N LEU A 4 8.25 -8.48 -9.03
CA LEU A 4 7.16 -8.37 -8.08
C LEU A 4 5.98 -9.22 -8.58
N THR A 5 5.27 -9.87 -7.67
CA THR A 5 3.95 -10.41 -8.00
C THR A 5 3.00 -9.27 -8.35
N ALA A 6 1.91 -9.55 -9.06
CA ALA A 6 0.90 -8.53 -9.38
C ALA A 6 0.47 -7.74 -8.14
N ARG A 7 0.24 -8.45 -7.01
CA ARG A 7 -0.12 -7.80 -5.75
C ARG A 7 0.98 -6.90 -5.19
N GLN A 8 2.23 -7.35 -5.27
CA GLN A 8 3.36 -6.55 -4.79
C GLN A 8 3.56 -5.29 -5.66
N GLN A 9 3.29 -5.40 -6.96
CA GLN A 9 3.33 -4.26 -7.88
C GLN A 9 2.26 -3.22 -7.50
N GLU A 10 1.04 -3.67 -7.21
CA GLU A 10 -0.02 -2.79 -6.72
C GLU A 10 0.38 -2.08 -5.40
N VAL A 11 1.09 -2.76 -4.46
CA VAL A 11 1.54 -2.12 -3.19
C VAL A 11 2.47 -0.99 -3.55
N PHE A 12 3.42 -1.30 -4.43
CA PHE A 12 4.51 -0.43 -4.78
C PHE A 12 4.00 0.83 -5.48
N ASP A 13 3.06 0.67 -6.40
CA ASP A 13 2.44 1.77 -7.11
C ASP A 13 1.61 2.64 -6.15
N LEU A 14 0.85 2.04 -5.22
CA LEU A 14 0.15 2.78 -4.17
C LEU A 14 1.09 3.63 -3.30
N ILE A 15 2.21 3.06 -2.86
CA ILE A 15 3.19 3.78 -2.04
C ILE A 15 3.79 4.95 -2.83
N ARG A 16 4.17 4.70 -4.09
CA ARG A 16 4.77 5.73 -4.95
C ARG A 16 3.80 6.88 -5.21
N ASP A 17 2.54 6.57 -5.53
CA ASP A 17 1.53 7.57 -5.80
C ASP A 17 1.23 8.40 -4.56
N HIS A 18 1.13 7.76 -3.39
CA HIS A 18 0.85 8.47 -2.15
C HIS A 18 2.01 9.41 -1.77
N ILE A 19 3.27 8.95 -1.88
CA ILE A 19 4.45 9.82 -1.69
C ILE A 19 4.42 10.99 -2.66
N SER A 20 4.05 10.76 -3.92
CA SER A 20 4.01 11.82 -4.94
C SER A 20 2.93 12.86 -4.66
N GLN A 21 1.84 12.48 -4.00
CA GLN A 21 0.71 13.36 -3.68
C GLN A 21 0.86 14.09 -2.35
N THR A 22 1.35 13.42 -1.31
CA THR A 22 1.35 13.92 0.08
C THR A 22 2.75 14.21 0.62
N GLY A 23 3.79 13.73 -0.06
CA GLY A 23 5.18 13.78 0.42
C GLY A 23 5.52 12.70 1.45
N MET A 24 4.57 11.83 1.83
CA MET A 24 4.77 10.77 2.82
C MET A 24 4.23 9.42 2.31
N PRO A 25 4.76 8.28 2.77
CA PRO A 25 4.22 6.96 2.45
C PRO A 25 2.87 6.74 3.18
N PRO A 26 1.97 5.90 2.64
CA PRO A 26 0.71 5.60 3.30
C PRO A 26 0.95 4.72 4.52
N THR A 27 0.08 4.85 5.51
CA THR A 27 0.06 4.01 6.71
C THR A 27 -0.45 2.60 6.39
N ARG A 28 -0.17 1.65 7.29
CA ARG A 28 -0.72 0.30 7.18
C ARG A 28 -2.25 0.27 7.19
N ALA A 29 -2.88 1.20 7.91
CA ALA A 29 -4.33 1.32 7.95
C ALA A 29 -4.86 1.75 6.58
N GLU A 30 -4.26 2.77 5.96
CA GLU A 30 -4.64 3.23 4.62
C GLU A 30 -4.43 2.15 3.56
N ILE A 31 -3.28 1.46 3.59
CA ILE A 31 -3.03 0.32 2.68
C ILE A 31 -4.11 -0.76 2.87
N GLY A 32 -4.47 -1.09 4.11
CA GLY A 32 -5.53 -2.05 4.42
C GLY A 32 -6.92 -1.60 3.95
N SER A 33 -7.22 -0.31 4.01
CA SER A 33 -8.49 0.26 3.53
C SER A 33 -8.67 0.17 2.02
N VAL A 34 -7.60 0.32 1.22
CA VAL A 34 -7.67 0.18 -0.25
C VAL A 34 -7.92 -1.28 -0.66
N TRP A 35 -7.53 -2.24 0.18
CA TRP A 35 -7.27 -3.61 -0.23
C TRP A 35 -8.08 -4.69 0.48
N GLY A 36 -8.90 -4.32 1.45
CA GLY A 36 -9.67 -5.24 2.26
C GLY A 36 -8.98 -5.44 3.61
N SER A 37 -9.64 -4.93 4.64
CA SER A 37 -9.17 -4.85 6.01
C SER A 37 -8.78 -6.23 6.56
N VAL A 38 -7.52 -6.38 6.98
CA VAL A 38 -7.23 -7.29 8.09
C VAL A 38 -8.01 -6.72 9.28
N PRO A 39 -8.91 -7.48 9.95
CA PRO A 39 -9.63 -6.95 11.09
C PRO A 39 -8.60 -6.53 12.15
N GLN A 40 -8.55 -5.24 12.46
CA GLN A 40 -7.79 -4.75 13.61
C GLN A 40 -8.51 -5.30 14.85
N ARG A 41 -8.02 -6.42 15.36
CA ARG A 41 -8.43 -6.89 16.69
C ARG A 41 -7.85 -5.89 17.70
N GLY A 42 -8.74 -5.33 18.51
CA GLY A 42 -8.44 -4.33 19.54
C GLY A 42 -7.59 -4.85 20.69
#